data_AF-A0A098EFL4-F1
#
_entry.id   AF-A0A098EFL4-F1
#
_cell.length_a   1.000
_cell.length_b   1.000
_cell.length_c   1.000
_cell.angle_alpha   90.00
_cell.angle_beta   90.00
_cell.angle_gamma   90.00
#
_symmetry.space_group_name_H-M   'P 1'
#
loop_
_entity.id
_entity.type
_entity.pdbx_description
1 polymer ?
#
loop_
_entity_poly.entity_id
_entity_poly.type
_entity_poly.pdbx_seq_one_letter_code
_entity_poly.pdbx_strand_id
1 'polypeptide(L)'
;MDYETFGEHQWAETGIFEFLKCLPDEILKHENLDFLTPTDAISKYKNTDVNEGKIIDVPWDKTISWADTERDHSAWLGNHNQLLCFSEVQRIAYLIDKISDESAKLKFKKVRRYLLTSDHFHYMSTKNIADQEIHNYFSNRTNAYDAAVNLMSIISDLKEKVLIQLLNEATYQKEKIKLEKETLETEQRKEAYMRSRIFKM
;
A
#
# COMPACT_ATOMS: atom_id res chain seq x y z
N MET A 1 7.49 14.83 -13.84
CA MET A 1 7.84 16.10 -13.18
C MET A 1 6.82 16.26 -12.09
N ASP A 2 7.28 16.42 -10.86
CA ASP A 2 6.39 16.53 -9.71
C ASP A 2 5.96 17.99 -9.52
N TYR A 3 4.83 18.22 -8.87
CA TYR A 3 4.24 19.56 -8.75
C TYR A 3 5.14 20.49 -7.93
N GLU A 4 5.84 19.93 -6.95
CA GLU A 4 6.81 20.56 -6.06
C GLU A 4 7.99 21.19 -6.83
N THR A 5 8.18 20.81 -8.11
CA THR A 5 9.11 21.50 -9.02
C THR A 5 8.86 23.01 -9.06
N PHE A 6 7.60 23.43 -9.00
CA PHE A 6 7.21 24.83 -9.09
C PHE A 6 6.81 25.38 -7.72
N GLY A 7 7.64 26.24 -7.15
CA GLY A 7 7.43 26.85 -5.84
C GLY A 7 8.35 26.31 -4.74
N GLU A 8 8.78 25.04 -4.80
CA GLU A 8 9.69 24.46 -3.80
C GLU A 8 11.10 24.19 -4.36
N HIS A 9 11.22 23.54 -5.52
CA HIS A 9 12.52 23.35 -6.18
C HIS A 9 12.94 24.58 -6.98
N GLN A 10 11.99 25.21 -7.67
CA GLN A 10 12.15 26.52 -8.30
C GLN A 10 11.29 27.51 -7.54
N TRP A 11 11.91 28.36 -6.73
CA TRP A 11 11.17 29.34 -5.93
C TRP A 11 10.53 30.42 -6.80
N ALA A 12 9.52 31.09 -6.27
CA ALA A 12 8.78 32.13 -7.00
C ALA A 12 9.69 33.22 -7.58
N GLU A 13 10.74 33.61 -6.85
CA GLU A 13 11.68 34.67 -7.21
C GLU A 13 12.52 34.34 -8.44
N THR A 14 12.59 33.07 -8.83
CA THR A 14 13.22 32.65 -10.10
C THR A 14 12.41 33.09 -11.33
N GLY A 15 11.17 33.55 -11.12
CA GLY A 15 10.23 33.89 -12.19
C GLY A 15 9.54 32.69 -12.80
N ILE A 16 9.60 31.51 -12.16
CA ILE A 16 9.03 30.27 -12.70
C ILE A 16 7.51 30.37 -12.91
N PHE A 17 6.80 31.09 -12.03
CA PHE A 17 5.35 31.27 -12.18
C PHE A 17 5.02 32.23 -13.33
N GLU A 18 5.80 33.29 -13.51
CA GLU A 18 5.71 34.20 -14.65
C GLU A 18 5.99 33.45 -15.96
N PHE A 19 7.02 32.61 -15.97
CA PHE A 19 7.32 31.73 -17.10
C PHE A 19 6.13 30.83 -17.44
N LEU A 20 5.55 30.13 -16.45
CA LEU A 20 4.40 29.25 -16.67
C LEU A 20 3.14 30.01 -17.12
N LYS A 21 2.95 31.26 -16.70
CA LYS A 21 1.85 32.12 -17.17
C LYS A 21 2.02 32.48 -18.65
N CYS A 22 3.24 32.78 -19.08
CA CYS A 22 3.52 33.16 -20.47
C CYS A 22 3.64 31.96 -21.42
N LEU A 23 3.94 30.77 -20.90
CA LEU A 23 4.23 29.58 -21.70
C LEU A 23 3.09 29.19 -22.66
N PRO A 24 1.80 29.18 -22.26
CA PRO A 24 0.71 28.88 -23.18
C PRO A 24 0.63 29.84 -24.36
N ASP A 25 0.79 31.14 -24.11
CA ASP A 25 0.73 32.16 -25.17
C ASP A 25 1.86 31.98 -26.18
N GLU A 26 3.07 31.63 -25.74
CA GLU A 26 4.18 31.34 -26.65
C GLU A 26 3.96 30.05 -27.46
N ILE A 27 3.45 28.99 -26.82
CA ILE A 27 3.17 27.71 -27.52
C ILE A 27 2.10 27.90 -28.59
N LEU A 28 1.03 28.64 -28.30
CA LEU A 28 -0.10 28.84 -29.20
C LEU A 28 0.19 29.77 -30.40
N LYS A 29 1.35 30.43 -30.43
CA LYS A 29 1.81 31.14 -31.64
C LYS A 29 2.19 30.20 -32.78
N HIS A 30 2.42 28.93 -32.49
CA HIS A 30 2.82 27.93 -33.46
C HIS A 30 1.60 27.08 -33.86
N GLU A 31 1.17 27.16 -35.12
CA GLU A 31 -0.04 26.48 -35.63
C GLU A 31 -0.01 24.94 -35.47
N ASN A 32 1.18 24.36 -35.30
CA ASN A 32 1.38 22.92 -35.15
C ASN A 32 1.51 22.45 -33.68
N LEU A 33 1.35 23.36 -32.70
CA LEU A 33 1.39 23.03 -31.27
C LEU A 33 0.01 23.24 -30.64
N ASP A 34 -0.32 22.42 -29.65
CA ASP A 34 -1.61 22.43 -28.96
C ASP A 34 -1.48 21.81 -27.56
N PHE A 35 -2.45 22.07 -26.69
CA PHE A 35 -2.54 21.49 -25.36
C PHE A 35 -3.64 20.43 -25.34
N LEU A 36 -3.26 19.19 -25.05
CA LEU A 36 -4.19 18.07 -24.99
C LEU A 36 -4.10 17.40 -23.64
N THR A 37 -5.26 17.04 -23.08
CA THR A 37 -5.27 16.06 -22.00
C THR A 37 -4.84 14.69 -22.55
N PRO A 38 -4.40 13.75 -21.70
CA PRO A 38 -4.09 12.39 -22.15
C PRO A 38 -5.25 11.73 -22.92
N THR A 39 -6.49 11.95 -22.50
CA THR A 39 -7.69 11.42 -23.16
C THR A 39 -7.90 12.04 -24.55
N ASP A 40 -7.70 13.35 -24.68
CA ASP A 40 -7.84 14.04 -25.96
C ASP A 40 -6.74 13.63 -26.93
N ALA A 41 -5.51 13.49 -26.44
CA ALA A 41 -4.38 13.00 -27.23
C ALA A 41 -4.66 11.60 -27.78
N ILE A 42 -5.10 10.66 -26.94
CA ILE A 42 -5.48 9.32 -27.39
C ILE A 42 -6.60 9.39 -28.42
N SER A 43 -7.64 10.18 -28.18
CA SER A 43 -8.79 10.28 -29.09
C SER A 43 -8.42 10.89 -30.45
N LYS A 44 -7.59 11.94 -30.45
CA LYS A 44 -7.12 12.66 -31.64
C LYS A 44 -6.20 11.78 -32.51
N TYR A 45 -5.34 10.97 -31.88
CA TYR A 45 -4.30 10.19 -32.57
C TYR A 45 -4.58 8.68 -32.66
N LYS A 46 -5.74 8.20 -32.20
CA LYS A 46 -6.08 6.76 -32.16
C LYS A 46 -5.89 6.03 -33.49
N ASN A 47 -6.15 6.70 -34.60
CA ASN A 47 -6.12 6.13 -35.95
C ASN A 47 -4.98 6.72 -36.80
N THR A 48 -4.02 7.44 -36.21
CA THR A 48 -2.87 7.99 -36.94
C THR A 48 -1.69 7.02 -36.98
N ASP A 49 -1.83 5.84 -36.40
CA ASP A 49 -0.83 4.78 -36.50
C ASP A 49 -0.88 4.16 -37.90
N VAL A 50 -0.17 4.80 -38.83
CA VAL A 50 -0.07 4.38 -40.24
C VAL A 50 0.75 3.10 -40.44
N ASN A 51 1.30 2.52 -39.37
CA ASN A 51 2.04 1.27 -39.42
C ASN A 51 1.49 0.30 -38.38
N GLU A 52 0.50 -0.51 -38.77
CA GLU A 52 0.13 -1.74 -38.07
C GLU A 52 1.41 -2.55 -37.76
N GLY A 53 1.87 -2.56 -36.51
CA GLY A 53 3.06 -3.34 -36.15
C GLY A 53 3.88 -2.89 -34.95
N LYS A 54 3.61 -1.76 -34.31
CA LYS A 54 4.33 -1.35 -33.09
C LYS A 54 3.48 -1.54 -31.84
N ILE A 55 3.18 -2.79 -31.51
CA ILE A 55 2.85 -3.13 -30.12
C ILE A 55 4.09 -2.79 -29.30
N ILE A 56 3.99 -1.75 -28.47
CA ILE A 56 5.00 -1.45 -27.47
C ILE A 56 4.73 -2.40 -26.30
N ASP A 57 5.51 -3.47 -26.24
CA ASP A 57 5.45 -4.44 -25.15
C ASP A 57 6.41 -4.04 -24.02
N VAL A 58 5.95 -4.20 -22.79
CA VAL A 58 6.78 -4.09 -21.59
C VAL A 58 6.95 -5.51 -21.06
N PRO A 59 8.16 -6.09 -21.11
CA PRO A 59 8.36 -7.49 -20.74
C PRO A 59 7.84 -7.78 -19.32
N TRP A 60 7.05 -8.85 -19.18
CA TRP A 60 6.38 -9.21 -17.92
C TRP A 60 7.37 -9.51 -16.77
N ASP A 61 8.61 -9.87 -17.11
CA ASP A 61 9.69 -10.16 -16.18
C ASP A 61 10.46 -8.90 -15.75
N LYS A 62 10.16 -7.74 -16.34
CA LYS A 62 10.79 -6.47 -15.99
C LYS A 62 9.85 -5.59 -15.17
N THR A 63 10.28 -5.30 -13.95
CA THR A 63 9.70 -4.21 -13.16
C THR A 63 10.47 -2.94 -13.45
N ILE A 64 9.83 -1.98 -14.12
CA ILE A 64 10.45 -0.73 -14.58
C ILE A 64 9.93 0.44 -13.74
N SER A 65 10.77 1.43 -13.51
CA SER A 65 10.38 2.69 -12.89
C SER A 65 11.04 3.89 -13.57
N TRP A 66 10.54 5.07 -13.23
CA TRP A 66 11.12 6.34 -13.64
C TRP A 66 12.22 6.85 -12.70
N ALA A 67 12.46 6.16 -11.58
CA ALA A 67 13.41 6.56 -10.55
C ALA A 67 14.80 5.98 -10.83
N ASP A 68 15.81 6.65 -10.28
CA ASP A 68 17.23 6.27 -10.28
C ASP A 68 17.81 5.94 -11.66
N THR A 69 19.11 5.68 -11.70
CA THR A 69 19.80 5.37 -12.97
C THR A 69 19.33 4.04 -13.57
N GLU A 70 19.04 3.04 -12.74
CA GLU A 70 18.73 1.67 -13.18
C GLU A 70 17.32 1.49 -13.76
N ARG A 71 16.41 2.45 -13.53
CA ARG A 71 15.02 2.44 -14.04
C ARG A 71 14.25 1.16 -13.69
N ASP A 72 14.50 0.62 -12.51
CA ASP A 72 13.85 -0.58 -12.00
C ASP A 72 13.24 -0.37 -10.60
N HIS A 73 12.90 -1.45 -9.91
CA HIS A 73 12.27 -1.43 -8.58
C HIS A 73 13.25 -1.19 -7.42
N SER A 74 14.55 -1.11 -7.68
CA SER A 74 15.57 -1.09 -6.63
C SER A 74 15.57 0.19 -5.78
N ALA A 75 14.94 1.28 -6.26
CA ALA A 75 14.67 2.47 -5.44
C ALA A 75 13.79 2.19 -4.21
N TRP A 76 12.96 1.13 -4.26
CA TRP A 76 12.06 0.74 -3.16
C TRP A 76 12.32 -0.66 -2.62
N LEU A 77 12.95 -1.55 -3.39
CA LEU A 77 13.15 -2.97 -3.03
C LEU A 77 14.56 -3.46 -3.40
N GLY A 78 15.55 -2.57 -3.37
CA GLY A 78 16.93 -2.85 -3.78
C GLY A 78 17.84 -3.38 -2.68
N ASN A 79 17.45 -3.24 -1.40
CA ASN A 79 18.25 -3.71 -0.27
C ASN A 79 17.47 -4.62 0.71
N HIS A 80 18.20 -5.21 1.65
CA HIS A 80 17.66 -6.16 2.61
C HIS A 80 16.57 -5.55 3.50
N ASN A 81 16.77 -4.32 4.00
CA ASN A 81 15.82 -3.67 4.91
C ASN A 81 14.48 -3.37 4.23
N GLN A 82 14.55 -2.87 2.99
CA GLN A 82 13.39 -2.64 2.14
C GLN A 82 12.59 -3.93 1.92
N LEU A 83 13.28 -5.00 1.48
CA LEU A 83 12.66 -6.31 1.23
C LEU A 83 12.08 -6.92 2.50
N LEU A 84 12.77 -6.79 3.63
CA LEU A 84 12.33 -7.31 4.93
C LEU A 84 11.05 -6.61 5.39
N CYS A 85 11.03 -5.27 5.40
CA CYS A 85 9.85 -4.50 5.77
C CYS A 85 8.67 -4.84 4.86
N PHE A 86 8.90 -4.88 3.55
CA PHE A 86 7.84 -5.19 2.58
C PHE A 86 7.27 -6.59 2.84
N SER A 87 8.14 -7.58 3.01
CA SER A 87 7.76 -8.97 3.30
C SER A 87 6.95 -9.10 4.58
N GLU A 88 7.32 -8.41 5.66
CA GLU A 88 6.55 -8.45 6.91
C GLU A 88 5.16 -7.82 6.75
N VAL A 89 5.03 -6.71 6.02
CA VAL A 89 3.71 -6.10 5.72
C VAL A 89 2.84 -7.06 4.89
N GLN A 90 3.44 -7.82 3.97
CA GLN A 90 2.72 -8.85 3.22
C GLN A 90 2.30 -10.03 4.10
N ARG A 91 3.15 -10.49 5.01
CA ARG A 91 2.82 -11.57 5.97
C ARG A 91 1.66 -11.17 6.89
N ILE A 92 1.64 -9.93 7.36
CA ILE A 92 0.53 -9.40 8.17
C ILE A 92 -0.79 -9.40 7.38
N ALA A 93 -0.76 -9.19 6.06
CA ALA A 93 -1.96 -9.24 5.21
C ALA A 93 -2.71 -10.57 5.38
N TYR A 94 -1.97 -11.68 5.36
CA TYR A 94 -2.53 -13.03 5.53
C TYR A 94 -3.20 -13.19 6.89
N LEU A 95 -2.60 -12.64 7.96
CA LEU A 95 -3.19 -12.68 9.31
C LEU A 95 -4.46 -11.83 9.40
N ILE A 96 -4.46 -10.63 8.81
CA ILE A 96 -5.64 -9.74 8.77
C ILE A 96 -6.81 -10.44 8.07
N ASP A 97 -6.57 -11.20 7.00
CA ASP A 97 -7.62 -11.92 6.30
C ASP A 97 -8.26 -13.06 7.10
N LYS A 98 -7.63 -13.50 8.21
CA LYS A 98 -8.21 -14.50 9.13
C LYS A 98 -9.14 -13.92 10.19
N ILE A 99 -9.14 -12.61 10.37
CA ILE A 99 -10.02 -11.92 11.34
C ILE A 99 -11.48 -12.14 10.91
N SER A 100 -12.36 -12.51 11.84
CA SER A 100 -13.79 -12.72 11.57
C SER A 100 -14.60 -11.44 11.75
N ASP A 101 -14.18 -10.55 12.67
CA ASP A 101 -14.78 -9.22 12.82
C ASP A 101 -14.43 -8.33 11.62
N GLU A 102 -15.42 -8.06 10.76
CA GLU A 102 -15.26 -7.24 9.56
C GLU A 102 -14.87 -5.79 9.85
N SER A 103 -15.32 -5.22 10.98
CA SER A 103 -14.96 -3.87 11.39
C SER A 103 -13.49 -3.80 11.79
N ALA A 104 -13.04 -4.75 12.62
CA ALA A 104 -11.63 -4.87 13.00
C ALA A 104 -10.75 -5.13 11.77
N LYS A 105 -11.15 -6.05 10.90
CA LYS A 105 -10.47 -6.37 9.64
C LYS A 105 -10.29 -5.12 8.77
N LEU A 106 -11.36 -4.35 8.54
CA LEU A 106 -11.30 -3.13 7.74
C LEU A 106 -10.33 -2.10 8.33
N LYS A 107 -10.35 -1.92 9.66
CA LYS A 107 -9.41 -1.04 10.37
C LYS A 107 -7.96 -1.46 10.15
N PHE A 108 -7.64 -2.74 10.32
CA PHE A 108 -6.27 -3.23 10.11
C PHE A 108 -5.84 -3.17 8.63
N LYS A 109 -6.75 -3.47 7.68
CA LYS A 109 -6.47 -3.29 6.24
C LYS A 109 -6.14 -1.84 5.90
N LYS A 110 -6.82 -0.87 6.50
CA LYS A 110 -6.53 0.56 6.31
C LYS A 110 -5.13 0.91 6.81
N VAL A 111 -4.77 0.50 8.02
CA VAL A 111 -3.41 0.75 8.57
C VAL A 111 -2.34 0.10 7.70
N ARG A 112 -2.54 -1.16 7.31
CA ARG A 112 -1.62 -1.86 6.40
C ARG A 112 -1.41 -1.11 5.08
N ARG A 113 -2.47 -0.53 4.49
CA ARG A 113 -2.36 0.27 3.26
C ARG A 113 -1.47 1.49 3.45
N TYR A 114 -1.55 2.17 4.60
CA TYR A 114 -0.64 3.28 4.91
C TYR A 114 0.82 2.82 5.00
N LEU A 115 1.08 1.66 5.60
CA LEU A 115 2.44 1.09 5.66
C LEU A 115 2.99 0.65 4.29
N LEU A 116 2.15 0.55 3.26
CA LEU A 116 2.56 0.25 1.88
C LEU A 116 2.82 1.50 1.05
N THR A 117 2.75 2.70 1.64
CA THR A 117 3.14 3.95 0.96
C THR A 117 4.60 3.85 0.52
N SER A 118 4.88 4.13 -0.75
CA SER A 118 6.19 3.91 -1.38
C SER A 118 7.31 4.69 -0.69
N ASP A 119 7.02 5.88 -0.18
CA ASP A 119 7.96 6.76 0.51
C ASP A 119 8.66 6.08 1.68
N HIS A 120 7.93 5.25 2.43
CA HIS A 120 8.53 4.45 3.51
C HIS A 120 9.69 3.60 3.01
N PHE A 121 9.55 3.00 1.84
CA PHE A 121 10.57 2.16 1.21
C PHE A 121 11.66 2.98 0.52
N HIS A 122 11.27 4.09 -0.08
CA HIS A 122 12.18 5.04 -0.72
C HIS A 122 13.20 5.58 0.28
N TYR A 123 12.76 5.94 1.50
CA TYR A 123 13.64 6.49 2.54
C TYR A 123 14.64 5.49 3.12
N MET A 124 14.40 4.18 2.91
CA MET A 124 15.30 3.11 3.35
C MET A 124 16.36 2.75 2.30
N SER A 125 16.39 3.44 1.15
CA SER A 125 17.33 3.18 0.07
C SER A 125 18.78 3.45 0.51
N THR A 126 19.70 2.64 -0.02
CA THR A 126 21.15 2.72 0.23
C THR A 126 21.91 2.68 -1.10
N LYS A 127 21.55 3.61 -1.99
CA LYS A 127 22.01 3.73 -3.37
C LYS A 127 23.33 4.49 -3.47
N ASN A 128 23.82 4.66 -4.71
CA ASN A 128 24.97 5.51 -5.02
C ASN A 128 24.71 6.96 -4.57
N ILE A 129 25.76 7.79 -4.48
CA ILE A 129 25.66 9.13 -3.86
C ILE A 129 24.59 10.01 -4.51
N ALA A 130 24.53 10.09 -5.84
CA ALA A 130 23.61 10.99 -6.54
C ALA A 130 22.15 10.59 -6.34
N ASP A 131 21.85 9.29 -6.48
CA ASP A 131 20.49 8.78 -6.24
C ASP A 131 20.14 8.85 -4.73
N GLN A 132 21.12 8.62 -3.85
CA GLN A 132 20.94 8.70 -2.39
C GLN A 132 20.62 10.12 -1.91
N GLU A 133 21.12 11.17 -2.56
CA GLU A 133 20.75 12.54 -2.23
C GLU A 133 19.26 12.79 -2.41
N ILE A 134 18.64 12.22 -3.46
CA ILE A 134 17.19 12.31 -3.69
C ILE A 134 16.42 11.56 -2.59
N HIS A 135 16.86 10.34 -2.24
CA HIS A 135 16.24 9.58 -1.15
C HIS A 135 16.32 10.29 0.20
N ASN A 136 17.44 10.94 0.50
CA ASN A 136 17.64 11.69 1.74
C ASN A 136 16.85 13.01 1.75
N TYR A 137 16.72 13.68 0.61
CA TYR A 137 16.05 14.97 0.49
C TYR A 137 14.58 14.91 0.95
N PHE A 138 13.84 13.89 0.52
CA PHE A 138 12.44 13.71 0.90
C PHE A 138 12.26 13.04 2.27
N SER A 139 13.30 12.41 2.80
CA SER A 139 13.23 11.66 4.04
C SER A 139 13.18 12.59 5.25
N ASN A 140 12.22 12.34 6.15
CA ASN A 140 12.16 12.98 7.47
C ASN A 140 13.00 12.24 8.54
N ARG A 141 13.85 11.30 8.13
CA ARG A 141 14.67 10.44 9.00
C ARG A 141 16.14 10.75 8.85
N THR A 142 16.90 10.47 9.91
CA THR A 142 18.32 10.80 9.98
C THR A 142 19.14 10.07 8.92
N ASN A 143 18.79 8.82 8.62
CA ASN A 143 19.40 7.99 7.58
C ASN A 143 18.49 6.79 7.25
N ALA A 144 18.89 6.01 6.24
CA ALA A 144 18.15 4.84 5.77
C ALA A 144 17.93 3.75 6.83
N TYR A 145 18.87 3.57 7.76
CA TYR A 145 18.74 2.58 8.84
C TYR A 145 17.70 3.03 9.88
N ASP A 146 17.70 4.31 10.24
CA ASP A 146 16.70 4.90 11.14
C ASP A 146 15.28 4.77 10.54
N ALA A 147 15.14 5.05 9.24
CA ALA A 147 13.89 4.83 8.50
C ALA A 147 13.42 3.35 8.58
N ALA A 148 14.34 2.41 8.39
CA ALA A 148 14.04 0.98 8.42
C ALA A 148 13.65 0.48 9.81
N VAL A 149 14.41 0.86 10.84
CA VAL A 149 14.11 0.50 12.23
C VAL A 149 12.74 1.07 12.63
N ASN A 150 12.48 2.33 12.30
CA ASN A 150 11.20 2.97 12.62
C ASN A 150 10.02 2.25 11.97
N LEU A 151 10.10 1.98 10.66
CA LEU A 151 9.03 1.28 9.95
C LEU A 151 8.82 -0.13 10.50
N MET A 152 9.90 -0.88 10.75
CA MET A 152 9.83 -2.23 11.31
C MET A 152 9.20 -2.25 12.70
N SER A 153 9.48 -1.26 13.55
CA SER A 153 8.83 -1.14 14.86
C SER A 153 7.31 -0.94 14.72
N ILE A 154 6.87 -0.09 13.80
CA ILE A 154 5.44 0.14 13.54
C ILE A 154 4.77 -1.11 12.97
N ILE A 155 5.43 -1.80 12.04
CA ILE A 155 4.98 -3.08 11.48
C ILE A 155 4.82 -4.13 12.60
N SER A 156 5.76 -4.18 13.53
CA SER A 156 5.73 -5.12 14.67
C SER A 156 4.57 -4.84 15.61
N ASP A 157 4.31 -3.57 15.94
CA ASP A 157 3.14 -3.15 16.73
C ASP A 157 1.82 -3.51 16.04
N LEU A 158 1.72 -3.30 14.72
CA LEU A 158 0.55 -3.73 13.95
C LEU A 158 0.36 -5.25 14.01
N LYS A 159 1.44 -6.02 13.84
CA LYS A 159 1.43 -7.48 13.88
C LYS A 159 0.94 -7.99 15.24
N GLU A 160 1.45 -7.42 16.32
CA GLU A 160 1.02 -7.76 17.68
C GLU A 160 -0.49 -7.52 17.86
N LYS A 161 -0.99 -6.34 17.46
CA LYS A 161 -2.42 -6.00 17.56
C LYS A 161 -3.31 -6.94 16.76
N VAL A 162 -2.88 -7.35 15.57
CA VAL A 162 -3.58 -8.34 14.75
C VAL A 162 -3.60 -9.71 15.44
N LEU A 163 -2.48 -10.16 16.01
CA LEU A 163 -2.41 -11.43 16.73
C LEU A 163 -3.31 -11.42 17.99
N ILE A 164 -3.33 -10.34 18.75
CA ILE A 164 -4.21 -10.16 19.90
C ILE A 164 -5.69 -10.26 19.48
N GLN A 165 -6.08 -9.60 18.39
CA GLN A 165 -7.44 -9.69 17.86
C GLN A 165 -7.83 -11.16 17.56
N LEU A 166 -6.95 -11.88 16.86
CA LEU A 166 -7.19 -13.29 16.51
C LEU A 166 -7.28 -14.19 17.76
N LEU A 167 -6.44 -13.95 18.76
CA LEU A 167 -6.47 -14.67 20.04
C LEU A 167 -7.77 -14.42 20.80
N ASN A 168 -8.25 -13.17 20.80
CA ASN A 168 -9.52 -12.81 21.44
C ASN A 168 -10.70 -13.49 20.75
N GLU A 169 -10.73 -13.50 19.41
CA GLU A 169 -11.76 -14.21 18.64
C GLU A 169 -11.73 -15.71 18.93
N ALA A 170 -10.55 -16.34 18.92
CA ALA A 170 -10.41 -17.76 19.21
C ALA A 170 -10.86 -18.11 20.64
N THR A 171 -10.55 -17.26 21.62
CA THR A 171 -10.97 -17.43 23.01
C THR A 171 -12.48 -17.31 23.14
N TYR A 172 -13.08 -16.29 22.53
CA TYR A 172 -14.53 -16.10 22.50
C TYR A 172 -15.25 -17.29 21.87
N GLN A 173 -14.78 -17.80 20.73
CA GLN A 173 -15.38 -18.98 20.09
C GLN A 173 -15.27 -20.22 20.96
N LYS A 174 -14.14 -20.43 21.65
CA LYS A 174 -13.96 -21.56 22.57
C LYS A 174 -14.92 -21.50 23.75
N GLU A 175 -15.10 -20.33 24.35
CA GLU A 175 -16.05 -20.11 25.46
C GLU A 175 -17.50 -20.30 25.01
N LYS A 176 -17.86 -19.77 23.83
CA LYS A 176 -19.18 -19.96 23.24
C LYS A 176 -19.51 -21.44 23.02
N ILE A 177 -18.60 -22.20 22.40
CA ILE A 177 -18.77 -23.65 22.17
C ILE A 177 -18.92 -24.41 23.49
N LYS A 178 -18.15 -24.03 24.53
CA LYS A 178 -18.26 -24.65 25.85
C LYS A 178 -19.64 -24.42 26.46
N LEU A 179 -20.15 -23.18 26.43
CA LEU A 179 -21.45 -22.82 26.96
C LEU A 179 -22.59 -23.52 26.20
N GLU A 180 -22.50 -23.61 24.87
CA GLU A 180 -23.48 -24.33 24.03
C GLU A 180 -23.54 -25.82 24.39
N LYS A 181 -22.40 -26.47 24.64
CA LYS A 181 -22.35 -27.86 25.10
C LYS A 181 -22.98 -28.05 26.48
N GLU A 182 -22.64 -27.20 27.45
CA GLU A 182 -23.21 -27.26 28.80
C GLU A 182 -24.73 -27.06 28.80
N THR A 183 -25.22 -26.17 27.94
CA THR A 183 -26.66 -25.93 27.75
C THR A 183 -27.35 -27.15 27.17
N LEU A 184 -26.79 -27.73 26.10
CA LEU A 184 -27.33 -28.93 25.45
C LEU A 184 -27.38 -30.14 26.40
N GLU A 185 -26.32 -30.37 27.17
CA GLU A 185 -26.29 -31.45 28.17
C GLU A 185 -27.36 -31.25 29.25
N THR A 186 -27.58 -30.00 29.67
CA THR A 186 -28.60 -29.66 30.67
C THR A 186 -30.01 -29.90 30.12
N GLU A 187 -30.28 -29.54 28.87
CA GLU A 187 -31.56 -29.80 28.20
C GLU A 187 -31.82 -31.30 28.04
N GLN A 188 -30.81 -32.06 27.58
CA GLN A 188 -30.91 -33.51 27.46
C GLN A 188 -31.19 -34.21 28.80
N ARG A 189 -30.55 -33.75 29.89
CA ARG A 189 -30.83 -34.26 31.25
C ARG A 189 -32.26 -33.97 31.68
N LYS A 190 -32.78 -32.76 31.39
CA LYS A 190 -34.18 -32.39 31.68
C LYS A 190 -35.16 -33.25 30.89
N GLU A 191 -34.92 -33.45 29.60
CA GLU A 191 -35.77 -34.33 28.76
C GLU A 191 -35.77 -35.77 29.24
N ALA A 192 -34.59 -36.33 29.56
CA ALA A 192 -34.47 -37.69 30.08
C ALA A 192 -35.24 -37.85 31.40
N TYR A 193 -35.14 -36.87 32.31
CA TYR A 193 -35.90 -36.83 33.55
C TYR A 193 -37.41 -36.82 33.29
N MET A 194 -37.91 -35.95 32.39
CA MET A 194 -39.33 -35.88 32.05
C MET A 194 -39.85 -37.18 31.42
N ARG A 195 -39.10 -37.79 30.50
CA ARG A 195 -39.47 -39.08 29.90
C ARG A 195 -39.55 -40.20 30.94
N SER A 196 -38.60 -40.27 31.87
CA SER A 196 -38.60 -41.27 32.94
C SER A 196 -39.79 -41.16 33.90
N ARG A 197 -40.35 -39.95 34.04
CA ARG A 197 -41.48 -39.65 34.91
C ARG A 197 -42.83 -39.99 34.27
N ILE A 198 -42.94 -39.81 32.95
CA ILE A 198 -44.13 -40.22 32.17
C ILE A 198 -44.30 -41.74 32.17
N PHE A 199 -43.21 -42.52 32.12
CA PHE A 199 -43.26 -43.99 32.13
C PHE A 199 -43.54 -44.62 33.51
N LYS A 200 -43.61 -43.82 34.58
CA LYS A 200 -43.91 -44.28 35.95
C LYS A 200 -45.36 -43.98 36.40
N MET A 201 -46.19 -43.42 35.53
CA MET A 201 -47.64 -43.31 35.69
C MET A 201 -48.33 -44.36 34.80
#